data_AF-A0A965ZQ14-F1
#
_entry.id   AF-A0A965ZQ14-F1
#
_cell.length_a   1.000
_cell.length_b   1.000
_cell.length_c   1.000
_cell.angle_alpha   90.00
_cell.angle_beta   90.00
_cell.angle_gamma   90.00
#
_symmetry.space_group_name_H-M   'P 1'
#
loop_
_entity.id
_entity.type
_entity.pdbx_description
1 polymer ?
#
loop_
_entity_poly.entity_id
_entity_poly.type
_entity_poly.pdbx_seq_one_letter_code
_entity_poly.pdbx_strand_id
1 'polypeptide(L)'
;SMDAMMELMGVEEMPQLAPGETAREKLAEITLPTVNEQSGEDFSSRATMSELMDSTLYLLFPNFAPWAGHGTVITYRHRPNGDDVDSCIMDIYLLTRYPEGTESPEDATTLRLGIDQPFSDAGEVLGAGLANVFNQDGANLPQVQKGMKASKKGTVTLGNYQEVRIRHFHQTLDKYINS
;
A
#
# COMPACT_ATOMS: atom_id res chain seq x y z
N SER A 1 -9.13 -5.46 8.17
CA SER A 1 -9.72 -4.97 9.43
C SER A 1 -8.63 -4.26 10.23
N MET A 2 -8.94 -3.65 11.37
CA MET A 2 -7.92 -3.15 12.29
C MET A 2 -6.96 -4.29 12.70
N ASP A 3 -7.49 -5.49 12.94
CA ASP A 3 -6.69 -6.67 13.34
C ASP A 3 -5.61 -7.04 12.31
N ALA A 4 -5.94 -7.03 11.02
CA ALA A 4 -4.98 -7.31 9.95
C ALA A 4 -3.88 -6.22 9.84
N MET A 5 -4.21 -4.97 10.19
CA MET A 5 -3.23 -3.88 10.25
C MET A 5 -2.34 -4.02 11.48
N MET A 6 -2.89 -4.42 12.62
CA MET A 6 -2.15 -4.68 13.86
C MET A 6 -1.18 -5.86 13.68
N GLU A 7 -1.60 -6.93 13.01
CA GLU A 7 -0.75 -8.07 12.65
C GLU A 7 0.41 -7.65 11.72
N LEU A 8 0.15 -6.81 10.72
CA LEU A 8 1.18 -6.23 9.85
C LEU A 8 2.18 -5.36 10.65
N MET A 9 1.71 -4.66 11.67
CA MET A 9 2.54 -3.84 12.57
C MET A 9 3.21 -4.67 13.69
N GLY A 10 2.99 -5.99 13.73
CA GLY A 10 3.56 -6.87 14.76
C GLY A 10 2.98 -6.67 16.16
N VAL A 11 1.76 -6.13 16.26
CA VAL A 11 1.09 -5.87 17.54
C VAL A 11 0.09 -6.98 17.84
N GLU A 12 0.41 -7.85 18.80
CA GLU A 12 -0.38 -9.06 19.12
C GLU A 12 -1.67 -8.78 19.91
N GLU A 13 -1.70 -7.73 20.74
CA GLU A 13 -2.87 -7.37 21.55
C GLU A 13 -3.31 -5.93 21.30
N MET A 14 -4.63 -5.70 21.33
CA MET A 14 -5.20 -4.36 21.21
C MET A 14 -4.74 -3.47 22.38
N PRO A 15 -3.99 -2.39 22.11
CA PRO A 15 -3.45 -1.55 23.15
C PRO A 15 -4.58 -0.86 23.91
N GLN A 16 -4.49 -0.90 25.24
CA GLN A 16 -5.40 -0.15 26.11
C GLN A 16 -4.88 1.28 26.28
N LEU A 17 -5.79 2.25 26.22
CA LEU A 17 -5.46 3.67 26.38
C LEU A 17 -5.45 4.05 27.86
N ALA A 18 -4.42 4.79 28.26
CA ALA A 18 -4.42 5.44 29.57
C ALA A 18 -5.45 6.60 29.61
N PRO A 19 -5.93 7.02 30.80
CA PRO A 19 -6.82 8.16 30.91
C PRO A 19 -6.21 9.44 30.29
N GLY A 20 -6.83 9.98 29.25
CA GLY A 20 -6.39 11.19 28.56
C GLY A 20 -5.43 10.96 27.39
N GLU A 21 -4.98 9.72 27.17
CA GLU A 21 -4.16 9.34 26.01
C GLU A 21 -5.03 9.13 24.77
N THR A 22 -4.57 9.62 23.62
CA THR A 22 -5.24 9.37 22.34
C THR A 22 -4.74 8.07 21.70
N ALA A 23 -5.60 7.43 20.92
CA ALA A 23 -5.19 6.26 20.13
C ALA A 23 -4.01 6.54 19.19
N ARG A 24 -3.87 7.80 18.75
CA ARG A 24 -2.76 8.20 17.87
C ARG A 24 -1.43 8.19 18.60
N GLU A 25 -1.40 8.78 19.79
CA GLU A 25 -0.21 8.80 20.65
C GLU A 25 0.18 7.37 21.01
N LYS A 26 -0.80 6.54 21.42
CA LYS A 26 -0.51 5.16 21.80
C LYS A 26 0.07 4.34 20.65
N LEU A 27 -0.49 4.45 19.45
CA LEU A 27 0.02 3.73 18.29
C LEU A 27 1.45 4.15 17.92
N ALA A 28 1.74 5.45 17.91
CA ALA A 28 3.11 5.89 17.63
C ALA A 28 4.11 5.46 18.71
N GLU A 29 3.71 5.46 19.99
CA GLU A 29 4.53 4.96 21.10
C GLU A 29 4.89 3.48 20.90
N ILE A 30 3.93 2.62 20.55
CA ILE A 30 4.19 1.18 20.40
C ILE A 30 4.91 0.84 19.09
N THR A 31 4.75 1.63 18.04
CA THR A 31 5.40 1.38 16.74
C THR A 31 6.87 1.81 16.72
N LEU A 32 7.23 2.87 17.45
CA LEU A 32 8.59 3.42 17.43
C LEU A 32 9.69 2.40 17.79
N PRO A 33 9.59 1.59 18.87
CA PRO A 33 10.61 0.60 19.19
C PRO A 33 10.84 -0.42 18.08
N THR A 34 9.76 -0.95 17.50
CA THR A 34 9.83 -1.93 16.39
C THR A 34 10.49 -1.33 15.15
N VAL A 35 10.15 -0.08 14.81
CA VAL A 35 10.74 0.64 13.68
C VAL A 35 12.23 0.92 13.92
N ASN A 36 12.60 1.31 15.14
CA ASN A 36 13.99 1.54 15.51
C ASN A 36 14.80 0.24 15.40
N GLU A 37 14.27 -0.86 15.93
CA GLU A 37 14.92 -2.18 15.87
C GLU A 37 15.10 -2.66 14.43
N GLN A 38 14.05 -2.62 13.62
CA GLN A 38 14.08 -3.07 12.22
C GLN A 38 15.05 -2.27 11.36
N SER A 39 15.13 -0.96 11.60
CA SER A 39 16.00 -0.06 10.83
C SER A 39 17.44 -0.02 11.35
N GLY A 40 17.68 -0.39 12.61
CA GLY A 40 18.95 -0.17 13.30
C GLY A 40 19.26 1.32 13.57
N GLU A 41 18.24 2.19 13.56
CA GLU A 41 18.37 3.64 13.78
C GLU A 41 17.41 4.12 14.90
N ASP A 42 17.80 5.12 15.67
CA ASP A 42 16.88 5.77 16.62
C ASP A 42 16.16 6.97 16.02
N PHE A 43 14.86 6.81 15.75
CA PHE A 43 14.01 7.87 15.22
C PHE A 43 13.37 8.78 16.28
N SER A 44 13.58 8.54 17.58
CA SER A 44 12.84 9.19 18.68
C SER A 44 12.88 10.73 18.64
N SER A 45 13.97 11.30 18.11
CA SER A 45 14.17 12.76 18.05
C SER A 45 13.66 13.43 16.77
N ARG A 46 13.30 12.66 15.74
CA ARG A 46 13.05 13.18 14.39
C ARG A 46 11.80 12.67 13.69
N ALA A 47 11.28 11.50 14.08
CA ALA A 47 10.02 11.00 13.52
C ALA A 47 8.84 11.74 14.14
N THR A 48 7.87 12.09 13.29
CA THR A 48 6.58 12.58 13.75
C THR A 48 5.64 11.43 14.08
N MET A 49 4.64 11.69 14.92
CA MET A 49 3.57 10.73 15.21
C MET A 49 2.93 10.20 13.92
N SER A 50 2.70 11.08 12.94
CA SER A 50 2.14 10.70 11.63
C SER A 50 3.03 9.74 10.85
N GLU A 51 4.34 9.94 10.81
CA GLU A 51 5.26 9.03 10.09
C GLU A 51 5.40 7.65 10.76
N LEU A 52 5.01 7.55 12.03
CA LEU A 52 5.00 6.30 12.79
C LEU A 52 3.69 5.53 12.69
N MET A 53 2.54 6.20 12.44
CA MET A 53 1.23 5.56 12.55
C MET A 53 0.25 5.80 11.40
N ASP A 54 0.39 6.89 10.64
CA ASP A 54 -0.53 7.19 9.54
C ASP A 54 -0.16 6.41 8.28
N SER A 55 -1.18 5.91 7.60
CA SER A 55 -1.02 5.31 6.27
C SER A 55 -1.02 6.43 5.21
N THR A 56 0.16 6.98 4.92
CA THR A 56 0.32 8.08 3.96
C THR A 56 0.74 7.57 2.59
N LEU A 57 -0.21 7.42 1.66
CA LEU A 57 0.05 7.00 0.29
C LEU A 57 0.19 8.20 -0.65
N TYR A 58 1.32 8.29 -1.35
CA TYR A 58 1.51 9.24 -2.44
C TYR A 58 1.18 8.58 -3.78
N LEU A 59 0.64 9.36 -4.73
CA LEU A 59 0.50 8.94 -6.12
C LEU A 59 1.42 9.81 -6.99
N LEU A 60 2.50 9.22 -7.44
CA LEU A 60 3.39 9.79 -8.44
C LEU A 60 2.85 9.39 -9.81
N PHE A 61 2.18 10.36 -10.45
CA PHE A 61 1.59 10.17 -11.77
C PHE A 61 2.66 9.72 -12.79
N PRO A 62 2.37 8.72 -13.64
CA PRO A 62 1.05 8.12 -13.85
C PRO A 62 0.76 6.86 -13.04
N ASN A 63 1.75 6.19 -12.46
CA ASN A 63 1.55 4.79 -12.07
C ASN A 63 2.45 4.26 -10.95
N PHE A 64 3.04 5.14 -10.14
CA PHE A 64 3.89 4.75 -9.01
C PHE A 64 3.30 5.31 -7.71
N ALA A 65 3.12 4.46 -6.70
CA ALA A 65 2.43 4.83 -5.47
C ALA A 65 3.16 4.29 -4.23
N PRO A 66 4.16 5.01 -3.70
CA PRO A 66 4.85 4.64 -2.47
C PRO A 66 4.06 5.11 -1.24
N TRP A 67 3.98 4.24 -0.23
CA TRP A 67 3.60 4.64 1.11
C TRP A 67 4.81 5.32 1.79
N ALA A 68 4.57 6.38 2.55
CA ALA A 68 5.57 7.03 3.38
C ALA A 68 5.49 6.54 4.83
N GLY A 69 6.64 6.55 5.50
CA GLY A 69 6.76 6.15 6.90
C GLY A 69 8.17 5.64 7.24
N HIS A 70 8.36 5.26 8.50
CA HIS A 70 9.64 4.75 8.98
C HIS A 70 9.75 3.22 9.03
N GLY A 71 8.64 2.50 9.17
CA GLY A 71 8.61 1.02 9.11
C GLY A 71 8.77 0.46 7.70
N THR A 72 8.40 -0.81 7.51
CA THR A 72 8.32 -1.43 6.18
C THR A 72 7.30 -0.68 5.33
N VAL A 73 7.78 -0.05 4.25
CA VAL A 73 6.93 0.70 3.34
C VAL A 73 6.52 -0.18 2.17
N ILE A 74 5.21 -0.30 1.98
CA ILE A 74 4.66 -0.92 0.79
C ILE A 74 4.79 0.09 -0.36
N THR A 75 5.04 -0.36 -1.57
CA THR A 75 5.04 0.52 -2.75
C THR A 75 4.43 -0.21 -3.93
N TYR A 76 3.58 0.48 -4.69
CA TYR A 76 2.91 -0.09 -5.86
C TYR A 76 3.41 0.52 -7.15
N ARG A 77 3.50 -0.30 -8.19
CA ARG A 77 3.64 0.17 -9.56
C ARG A 77 2.70 -0.59 -10.48
N HIS A 78 1.94 0.12 -11.30
CA HIS A 78 1.01 -0.47 -12.26
C HIS A 78 1.51 -0.24 -13.68
N ARG A 79 1.91 -1.29 -14.39
CA ARG A 79 2.50 -1.18 -15.74
C ARG A 79 1.52 -1.68 -16.79
N PRO A 80 1.43 -1.03 -17.98
CA PRO A 80 0.76 -1.63 -19.12
C PRO A 80 1.33 -3.02 -19.41
N ASN A 81 0.47 -3.96 -19.80
CA ASN A 81 0.91 -5.28 -20.27
C ASN A 81 1.07 -5.26 -21.81
N GLY A 82 2.11 -4.56 -22.27
CA GLY A 82 2.24 -4.24 -23.70
C GLY A 82 1.07 -3.37 -24.18
N ASP A 83 0.46 -3.75 -25.29
CA ASP A 83 -0.70 -3.06 -25.87
C ASP A 83 -2.05 -3.68 -25.43
N ASP A 84 -2.04 -4.65 -24.51
CA ASP A 84 -3.26 -5.22 -23.98
C ASP A 84 -3.95 -4.23 -23.04
N VAL A 85 -5.03 -3.63 -23.53
CA VAL A 85 -5.85 -2.66 -22.79
C VAL A 85 -6.66 -3.30 -21.65
N ASP A 86 -6.71 -4.63 -21.59
CA ASP A 86 -7.48 -5.38 -20.61
C ASP A 86 -6.66 -5.93 -19.45
N SER A 87 -5.34 -5.74 -19.47
CA SER A 87 -4.48 -6.18 -18.37
C SER A 87 -3.35 -5.20 -18.05
N CYS A 88 -2.88 -5.29 -16.81
CA CYS A 88 -1.72 -4.56 -16.33
C CYS A 88 -0.88 -5.48 -15.44
N ILE A 89 0.39 -5.13 -15.26
CA ILE A 89 1.28 -5.80 -14.31
C ILE A 89 1.33 -4.95 -13.05
N MET A 90 0.90 -5.51 -11.92
CA MET A 90 1.02 -4.89 -10.61
C MET A 90 2.30 -5.39 -9.94
N ASP A 91 3.25 -4.49 -9.74
CA ASP A 91 4.42 -4.74 -8.90
C ASP A 91 4.11 -4.28 -7.47
N ILE A 92 4.36 -5.14 -6.49
CA ILE A 92 4.26 -4.84 -5.05
C ILE A 92 5.67 -4.96 -4.48
N TYR A 93 6.18 -3.85 -3.95
CA TYR A 93 7.45 -3.81 -3.24
C TYR A 93 7.18 -3.71 -1.75
N LEU A 94 7.86 -4.55 -0.96
CA LEU A 94 7.98 -4.39 0.48
C LEU A 94 9.40 -3.93 0.76
N LEU A 95 9.54 -2.66 1.16
CA LEU A 95 10.84 -2.02 1.31
C LEU A 95 11.08 -1.72 2.78
N THR A 96 12.20 -2.21 3.31
CA THR A 96 12.64 -1.96 4.68
C THR A 96 14.03 -1.33 4.64
N ARG A 97 14.34 -0.48 5.61
CA ARG A 97 15.70 0.05 5.77
C ARG A 97 16.61 -1.06 6.28
N TYR A 98 17.86 -1.02 5.87
CA TYR A 98 18.93 -1.77 6.53
C TYR A 98 19.81 -0.79 7.32
N PRO A 99 20.47 -1.23 8.40
CA PRO A 99 21.22 -0.33 9.28
C PRO A 99 22.33 0.45 8.57
N GLU A 100 22.50 1.71 8.94
CA GLU A 100 23.54 2.55 8.35
C GLU A 100 24.94 1.99 8.69
N GLY A 101 25.82 1.98 7.69
CA GLY A 101 27.19 1.48 7.83
C GLY A 101 27.34 -0.05 7.77
N THR A 102 26.25 -0.81 7.58
CA THR A 102 26.34 -2.23 7.25
C THR A 102 26.42 -2.46 5.74
N GLU A 103 26.85 -3.65 5.33
CA GLU A 103 26.77 -4.07 3.93
C GLU A 103 25.30 -4.12 3.50
N SER A 104 25.03 -3.69 2.26
CA SER A 104 23.70 -3.80 1.68
C SER A 104 23.32 -5.27 1.54
N PRO A 105 22.08 -5.67 1.89
CA PRO A 105 21.61 -7.01 1.61
C PRO A 105 21.56 -7.26 0.09
N GLU A 106 21.55 -8.55 -0.28
CA GLU A 106 21.30 -8.95 -1.66
C GLU A 106 19.88 -8.56 -2.12
N ASP A 107 19.70 -8.47 -3.44
CA ASP A 107 18.40 -8.18 -4.03
C ASP A 107 17.35 -9.22 -3.62
N ALA A 108 16.17 -8.74 -3.23
CA ALA A 108 15.05 -9.61 -2.89
C ALA A 108 14.62 -10.46 -4.10
N THR A 109 14.36 -11.75 -3.86
CA THR A 109 13.83 -12.64 -4.91
C THR A 109 12.44 -12.19 -5.35
N THR A 110 12.24 -12.05 -6.66
CA THR A 110 10.93 -11.70 -7.22
C THR A 110 10.03 -12.93 -7.28
N LEU A 111 8.92 -12.91 -6.54
CA LEU A 111 7.83 -13.86 -6.69
C LEU A 111 6.80 -13.34 -7.70
N ARG A 112 6.47 -14.13 -8.71
CA ARG A 112 5.50 -13.76 -9.75
C ARG A 112 4.27 -14.66 -9.71
N LEU A 113 3.12 -14.05 -9.50
CA LEU A 113 1.82 -14.70 -9.57
C LEU A 113 1.20 -14.53 -10.96
N GLY A 114 0.51 -15.56 -11.42
CA GLY A 114 -0.39 -15.51 -12.58
C GLY A 114 -1.72 -14.83 -12.22
N ILE A 115 -2.49 -14.46 -13.25
CA ILE A 115 -3.76 -13.72 -13.08
C ILE A 115 -4.83 -14.49 -12.28
N ASP A 116 -4.81 -15.83 -12.35
CA ASP A 116 -5.75 -16.71 -11.65
C ASP A 116 -5.19 -17.25 -10.31
N GLN A 117 -3.96 -16.87 -9.95
CA GLN A 117 -3.35 -17.27 -8.68
C GLN A 117 -3.72 -16.28 -7.58
N PRO A 118 -4.15 -16.75 -6.40
CA PRO A 118 -4.44 -15.86 -5.29
C PRO A 118 -3.13 -15.31 -4.69
N PHE A 119 -3.19 -14.09 -4.16
CA PHE A 119 -2.11 -13.45 -3.42
C PHE A 119 -1.72 -14.22 -2.15
N SER A 120 -2.60 -15.09 -1.63
CA SER A 120 -2.25 -16.01 -0.53
C SER A 120 -1.14 -17.00 -0.88
N ASP A 121 -0.93 -17.31 -2.16
CA ASP A 121 0.21 -18.13 -2.61
C ASP A 121 1.55 -17.38 -2.40
N ALA A 122 1.50 -16.06 -2.25
CA ALA A 122 2.62 -15.21 -1.86
C ALA A 122 2.62 -14.85 -0.35
N GLY A 123 1.84 -15.56 0.47
CA GLY A 123 1.65 -15.24 1.90
C GLY A 123 2.94 -15.28 2.72
N GLU A 124 3.91 -16.11 2.35
CA GLU A 124 5.23 -16.15 3.02
C GLU A 124 6.04 -14.86 2.81
N VAL A 125 5.83 -14.16 1.69
CA VAL A 125 6.53 -12.91 1.36
C VAL A 125 5.71 -11.69 1.78
N LEU A 126 4.40 -11.70 1.51
CA LEU A 126 3.52 -10.57 1.79
C LEU A 126 2.99 -10.50 3.22
N GLY A 127 3.04 -11.63 3.95
CA GLY A 127 2.28 -11.83 5.18
C GLY A 127 0.81 -12.15 4.91
N ALA A 128 0.21 -12.97 5.78
CA ALA A 128 -1.16 -13.47 5.60
C ALA A 128 -2.21 -12.33 5.57
N GLY A 129 -2.07 -11.33 6.45
CA GLY A 129 -2.98 -10.19 6.52
C GLY A 129 -3.04 -9.41 5.21
N LEU A 130 -1.89 -9.03 4.65
CA LEU A 130 -1.81 -8.26 3.42
C LEU A 130 -2.22 -9.08 2.19
N ALA A 131 -1.82 -10.35 2.13
CA ALA A 131 -2.24 -11.26 1.08
C ALA A 131 -3.78 -11.40 1.01
N ASN A 132 -4.45 -11.45 2.16
CA ASN A 132 -5.91 -11.50 2.23
C ASN A 132 -6.59 -10.21 1.75
N VAL A 133 -5.98 -9.05 1.98
CA VAL A 133 -6.48 -7.77 1.43
C VAL A 133 -6.34 -7.76 -0.09
N PHE A 134 -5.19 -8.13 -0.63
CA PHE A 134 -4.99 -8.19 -2.08
C PHE A 134 -5.86 -9.24 -2.77
N ASN A 135 -6.16 -10.36 -2.11
CA ASN A 135 -7.13 -11.34 -2.62
C ASN A 135 -8.52 -10.72 -2.81
N GLN A 136 -8.95 -9.82 -1.92
CA GLN A 136 -10.24 -9.14 -2.05
C GLN A 136 -10.22 -8.18 -3.24
N ASP A 137 -9.15 -7.40 -3.40
CA ASP A 137 -8.99 -6.50 -4.55
C ASP A 137 -8.92 -7.27 -5.87
N GLY A 138 -8.13 -8.35 -5.92
CA GLY A 138 -7.98 -9.23 -7.07
C GLY A 138 -9.29 -9.89 -7.52
N ALA A 139 -10.18 -10.21 -6.57
CA ALA A 139 -11.51 -10.72 -6.88
C ALA A 139 -12.46 -9.62 -7.42
N ASN A 140 -12.30 -8.37 -6.98
CA ASN A 140 -13.17 -7.25 -7.31
C ASN A 140 -12.82 -6.58 -8.65
N LEU A 141 -11.54 -6.32 -8.91
CA LEU A 141 -11.08 -5.57 -10.10
C LEU A 141 -11.59 -6.14 -11.44
N PRO A 142 -11.56 -7.46 -11.69
CA PRO A 142 -12.11 -8.03 -12.92
C PRO A 142 -13.62 -7.78 -13.08
N GLN A 143 -14.36 -7.75 -11.97
CA GLN A 143 -15.81 -7.47 -12.00
C GLN A 143 -16.07 -6.00 -12.31
N VAL A 144 -15.26 -5.09 -11.78
CA VAL A 144 -15.32 -3.66 -12.13
C VAL A 144 -15.05 -3.47 -13.63
N GLN A 145 -13.98 -4.05 -14.17
CA GLN A 145 -13.66 -3.98 -15.60
C GLN A 145 -14.79 -4.52 -16.49
N LYS A 146 -15.33 -5.69 -16.14
CA LYS A 146 -16.48 -6.29 -16.83
C LYS A 146 -17.71 -5.39 -16.79
N GLY A 147 -18.00 -4.80 -15.63
CA GLY A 147 -19.11 -3.85 -15.45
C GLY A 147 -18.94 -2.58 -16.27
N MET A 148 -17.73 -2.02 -16.33
CA MET A 148 -17.43 -0.83 -17.14
C MET A 148 -17.65 -1.12 -18.63
N LYS A 149 -17.18 -2.26 -19.14
CA LYS A 149 -17.41 -2.66 -20.54
C LYS A 149 -18.88 -2.92 -20.87
N ALA A 150 -19.63 -3.49 -19.94
CA ALA A 150 -21.06 -3.78 -20.13
C ALA A 150 -21.97 -2.55 -19.94
N SER A 151 -21.44 -1.44 -19.41
CA SER A 151 -22.22 -0.25 -19.08
C SER A 151 -22.75 0.45 -20.34
N LYS A 152 -24.08 0.49 -20.48
CA LYS A 152 -24.75 1.26 -21.55
C LYS A 152 -24.48 2.77 -21.47
N LYS A 153 -24.10 3.28 -20.29
CA LYS A 153 -23.81 4.70 -20.10
C LYS A 153 -22.50 5.11 -20.79
N GLY A 154 -21.57 4.17 -20.99
CA GLY A 154 -20.25 4.42 -21.59
C GLY A 154 -19.33 5.34 -20.79
N THR A 155 -19.76 5.80 -19.60
CA THR A 155 -18.99 6.70 -18.71
C THR A 155 -19.23 6.32 -17.25
N VAL A 156 -18.25 6.66 -16.40
CA VAL A 156 -18.30 6.44 -14.95
C VAL A 156 -18.86 7.68 -14.25
N THR A 157 -19.70 7.47 -13.23
CA THR A 157 -20.16 8.56 -12.34
C THR A 157 -19.39 8.47 -11.05
N LEU A 158 -18.64 9.53 -10.74
CA LEU A 158 -17.84 9.58 -9.52
C LEU A 158 -18.61 10.29 -8.40
N GLY A 159 -18.51 9.77 -7.19
CA GLY A 159 -18.89 10.41 -5.95
C GLY A 159 -18.19 11.76 -5.79
N ASN A 160 -18.92 12.74 -5.26
CA ASN A 160 -18.44 14.12 -5.24
C ASN A 160 -17.17 14.28 -4.40
N TYR A 161 -17.15 13.71 -3.19
CA TYR A 161 -16.08 13.86 -2.21
C TYR A 161 -15.07 12.71 -2.24
N GLN A 162 -15.54 11.46 -2.11
CA GLN A 162 -14.68 10.29 -1.90
C GLN A 162 -13.81 9.94 -3.12
N GLU A 163 -14.25 10.28 -4.33
CA GLU A 163 -13.59 9.89 -5.58
C GLU A 163 -12.91 11.09 -6.29
N VAL A 164 -12.65 12.18 -5.55
CA VAL A 164 -11.97 13.37 -6.10
C VAL A 164 -10.59 13.04 -6.67
N ARG A 165 -9.86 12.08 -6.08
CA ARG A 165 -8.54 11.66 -6.57
C ARG A 165 -8.62 10.93 -7.92
N ILE A 166 -9.64 10.10 -8.14
CA ILE A 166 -9.89 9.44 -9.43
C ILE A 166 -10.18 10.51 -10.49
N ARG A 167 -11.04 11.49 -10.16
CA ARG A 167 -11.32 12.62 -11.06
C ARG A 167 -10.06 13.40 -11.42
N HIS A 168 -9.24 13.73 -10.43
CA HIS A 168 -7.98 14.46 -10.63
C HIS A 168 -6.98 13.67 -11.49
N PHE A 169 -6.91 12.35 -11.30
CA PHE A 169 -6.08 11.46 -12.11
C PHE A 169 -6.46 11.54 -13.60
N HIS A 170 -7.75 11.37 -13.93
CA HIS A 170 -8.22 11.44 -15.31
C HIS A 170 -8.03 12.84 -15.92
N GLN A 171 -8.31 13.91 -15.17
CA GLN A 171 -8.04 15.28 -15.64
C GLN A 171 -6.55 15.54 -15.91
N THR A 172 -5.66 14.90 -15.17
CA THR A 172 -4.21 14.99 -15.40
C THR A 172 -3.83 14.18 -16.64
N LEU A 173 -4.33 12.96 -16.75
CA LEU A 173 -4.12 12.09 -17.92
C LEU A 173 -4.57 12.77 -19.22
N ASP A 174 -5.75 13.40 -19.22
CA ASP A 174 -6.29 14.12 -20.38
C ASP A 174 -5.35 15.25 -20.84
N LYS A 175 -4.64 15.92 -19.92
CA LYS A 175 -3.66 16.96 -20.28
C LYS A 175 -2.46 16.39 -21.04
N TYR A 176 -2.00 15.19 -20.68
CA TYR A 176 -0.88 14.52 -21.36
C TYR A 176 -1.29 13.88 -22.68
N ILE A 177 -2.54 13.41 -22.80
CA ILE A 177 -3.03 12.80 -24.05
C ILE A 177 -3.33 13.88 -25.10
N ASN A 178 -3.83 15.04 -24.68
CA ASN A 178 -4.21 16.12 -25.58
C ASN A 178 -3.11 17.18 -25.80
N SER A 179 -1.89 16.94 -25.30
CA SER A 179 -0.73 17.83 -25.49
C SER A 179 -0.03 17.63 -26.83
#